data_AF-W7HTP9-F1
#
_entry.id   AF-W7HTP9-F1
#
_cell.length_a   1.000
_cell.length_b   1.000
_cell.length_c   1.000
_cell.angle_alpha   90.00
_cell.angle_beta   90.00
_cell.angle_gamma   90.00
#
_symmetry.space_group_name_H-M   'P 1'
#
loop_
_entity.id
_entity.type
_entity.pdbx_description
1 polymer ?
#
loop_
_entity_poly.entity_id
_entity_poly.type
_entity_poly.pdbx_seq_one_letter_code
_entity_poly.pdbx_strand_id
1 'polypeptide(L)'
;MMTRSPAALVHATRRAASVCWRCRTAAGPPPEPPQPQSEYVSRERLHQAAFPKPRTERFWQDVRLKLVDGRYQIFLDARPLRTSSKHTLSIPVNKPLLAYALQLEWVLMRTSKEALKPHFIPLTSLVARAIDLEQEQASETGEGSSRRG
;
A
#
# COMPACT_ATOMS: atom_id res chain seq x y z
N MET A 1 30.76 5.99 56.66
CA MET A 1 31.66 5.16 55.85
C MET A 1 30.93 4.80 54.56
N MET A 2 31.37 5.36 53.42
CA MET A 2 30.83 5.10 52.09
C MET A 2 31.42 3.80 51.52
N THR A 3 30.61 2.98 50.85
CA THR A 3 30.95 2.26 49.59
C THR A 3 29.64 1.66 49.04
N ARG A 4 29.08 2.26 47.97
CA ARG A 4 29.17 1.85 46.56
C ARG A 4 28.72 0.41 46.28
N SER A 5 27.46 0.28 45.84
CA SER A 5 26.92 -0.91 45.17
C SER A 5 27.17 -0.78 43.66
N PRO A 6 27.85 -1.74 43.00
CA PRO A 6 27.95 -1.75 41.55
C PRO A 6 26.92 -2.68 40.89
N ALA A 7 26.27 -2.05 39.91
CA ALA A 7 25.62 -2.57 38.72
C ALA A 7 25.82 -4.05 38.36
N ALA A 8 24.69 -4.71 38.07
CA ALA A 8 24.61 -6.01 37.43
C ALA A 8 25.21 -5.98 36.01
N LEU A 9 26.22 -6.83 35.80
CA LEU A 9 26.80 -7.12 34.49
C LEU A 9 26.17 -8.41 33.96
N VAL A 10 25.43 -8.30 32.86
CA VAL A 10 24.81 -9.43 32.18
C VAL A 10 25.86 -10.13 31.31
N HIS A 11 26.22 -11.36 31.66
CA HIS A 11 26.88 -12.27 30.72
C HIS A 11 26.10 -13.58 30.68
N ALA A 12 25.10 -13.63 29.80
CA ALA A 12 24.45 -14.88 29.42
C ALA A 12 25.40 -15.68 28.54
N THR A 13 26.07 -16.68 29.10
CA THR A 13 26.79 -17.70 28.33
C THR A 13 25.76 -18.60 27.65
N ARG A 14 25.84 -18.71 26.32
CA ARG A 14 25.01 -19.64 25.54
C ARG A 14 25.35 -21.07 25.97
N ARG A 15 24.38 -21.75 26.59
CA ARG A 15 24.46 -23.16 26.96
C ARG A 15 24.40 -24.00 25.68
N ALA A 16 25.54 -24.53 25.27
CA ALA A 16 25.59 -25.57 24.23
C ALA A 16 25.07 -26.87 24.85
N ALA A 17 23.92 -27.36 24.38
CA ALA A 17 23.41 -28.67 24.75
C ALA A 17 24.22 -29.74 24.00
N SER A 18 24.96 -30.55 24.75
CA SER A 18 25.62 -31.76 24.28
C SER A 18 24.58 -32.89 24.15
N VAL A 19 24.42 -33.44 22.94
CA VAL A 19 23.61 -34.63 22.69
C VAL A 19 24.48 -35.87 22.90
N CYS A 20 23.99 -36.81 23.72
CA CYS A 20 24.67 -38.04 24.12
C CYS A 20 24.60 -39.14 23.04
N TRP A 21 25.72 -39.81 22.81
CA TRP A 21 26.06 -40.71 21.69
C TRP A 21 25.57 -42.16 21.84
N ARG A 22 24.58 -42.44 22.70
CA ARG A 22 24.20 -43.82 23.05
C ARG A 22 22.77 -44.19 22.63
N CYS A 23 22.36 -43.77 21.43
CA CYS A 23 21.27 -44.39 20.69
C CYS A 23 21.83 -44.87 19.35
N ARG A 24 21.87 -46.18 19.18
CA ARG A 24 22.33 -46.87 17.98
C ARG A 24 21.41 -46.45 16.82
N THR A 25 22.05 -45.93 15.78
CA THR A 25 21.49 -45.32 14.58
C THR A 25 20.55 -46.24 13.80
N ALA A 26 19.27 -45.89 13.78
CA ALA A 26 18.38 -46.13 12.64
C ALA A 26 17.88 -44.79 12.09
N ALA A 27 18.75 -43.78 12.08
CA ALA A 27 18.58 -42.64 11.19
C ALA A 27 19.30 -43.03 9.91
N GLY A 28 18.54 -43.39 8.86
CA GLY A 28 19.10 -43.42 7.52
C GLY A 28 19.77 -42.06 7.21
N PRO A 29 20.66 -42.00 6.22
CA PRO A 29 21.26 -40.73 5.81
C PRO A 29 20.14 -39.68 5.71
N PRO A 30 20.34 -38.48 6.26
CA PRO A 30 19.33 -37.42 6.21
C PRO A 30 18.80 -37.36 4.79
N PRO A 31 17.46 -37.31 4.58
CA PRO A 31 16.91 -37.22 3.24
C PRO A 31 17.64 -36.07 2.54
N GLU A 32 18.11 -36.34 1.32
CA GLU A 32 18.85 -35.35 0.57
C GLU A 32 18.03 -34.06 0.59
N PRO A 33 18.63 -32.91 0.99
CA PRO A 33 17.93 -31.63 0.92
C PRO A 33 17.28 -31.55 -0.44
N PRO A 34 15.98 -31.20 -0.55
CA PRO A 34 15.32 -31.17 -1.84
C PRO A 34 16.20 -30.37 -2.77
N GLN A 35 16.81 -31.05 -3.75
CA GLN A 35 17.68 -30.36 -4.68
C GLN A 35 16.77 -29.32 -5.33
N PRO A 36 17.09 -28.02 -5.24
CA PRO A 36 16.29 -27.02 -5.94
C PRO A 36 16.24 -27.52 -7.37
N GLN A 37 15.05 -27.85 -7.88
CA GLN A 37 14.93 -28.34 -9.24
C GLN A 37 15.67 -27.32 -10.09
N SER A 38 16.77 -27.76 -10.69
CA SER A 38 17.79 -26.88 -11.27
C SER A 38 17.33 -26.28 -12.58
N GLU A 39 16.01 -26.14 -12.75
CA GLU A 39 15.42 -25.06 -13.49
C GLU A 39 15.73 -23.73 -12.77
N TYR A 40 17.02 -23.45 -12.57
CA TYR A 40 17.56 -22.12 -12.74
C TYR A 40 16.96 -21.64 -14.04
N VAL A 41 15.97 -20.76 -13.92
CA VAL A 41 15.42 -20.04 -15.06
C VAL A 41 16.64 -19.39 -15.70
N SER A 42 17.09 -19.97 -16.81
CA SER A 42 18.31 -19.57 -17.49
C SER A 42 18.23 -18.06 -17.71
N ARG A 43 19.34 -17.35 -17.59
CA ARG A 43 19.35 -15.90 -17.86
C ARG A 43 18.69 -15.60 -19.23
N GLU A 44 18.87 -16.51 -20.17
CA GLU A 44 18.21 -16.58 -21.48
C GLU A 44 16.67 -16.69 -21.41
N ARG A 45 16.11 -17.55 -20.53
CA ARG A 45 14.67 -17.65 -20.29
C ARG A 45 14.10 -16.37 -19.65
N LEU A 46 14.88 -15.70 -18.80
CA LEU A 46 14.51 -14.37 -18.27
C LEU A 46 14.55 -13.28 -19.35
N HIS A 47 15.48 -13.36 -20.31
CA HIS A 47 15.52 -12.47 -21.48
C HIS A 47 14.41 -12.77 -22.50
N GLN A 48 14.00 -14.04 -22.63
CA GLN A 48 12.85 -14.47 -23.45
C GLN A 48 11.50 -14.14 -22.82
N ALA A 49 11.43 -14.01 -21.49
CA ALA A 49 10.30 -13.40 -20.83
C ALA A 49 10.23 -11.93 -21.24
N ALA A 50 9.45 -11.66 -22.30
CA ALA A 50 9.21 -10.31 -22.78
C ALA A 50 8.52 -9.50 -21.69
N PHE A 51 9.29 -8.77 -20.88
CA PHE A 51 8.74 -7.76 -20.00
C PHE A 51 8.05 -6.72 -20.90
N PRO A 52 6.73 -6.54 -20.78
CA PRO A 52 6.06 -5.54 -21.59
C PRO A 52 6.73 -4.19 -21.31
N LYS A 53 7.15 -3.51 -22.38
CA LYS A 53 7.79 -2.19 -22.27
C LYS A 53 6.89 -1.31 -21.39
N PRO A 54 7.43 -0.66 -20.35
CA PRO A 54 6.60 0.14 -19.45
C PRO A 54 5.86 1.19 -20.27
N ARG A 55 4.52 1.16 -20.19
CA ARG A 55 3.66 2.10 -20.91
C ARG A 55 3.84 3.48 -20.28
N THR A 56 4.64 4.32 -20.93
CA THR A 56 4.85 5.71 -20.50
C THR A 56 3.64 6.58 -20.84
N GLU A 57 2.72 6.09 -21.66
CA GLU A 57 1.50 6.79 -22.04
C GLU A 57 0.48 6.77 -20.89
N ARG A 58 -0.41 7.77 -20.90
CA ARG A 58 -1.58 7.83 -20.01
C ARG A 58 -2.44 6.57 -20.18
N PHE A 59 -3.00 6.07 -19.07
CA PHE A 59 -3.90 4.91 -19.09
C PHE A 59 -5.36 5.29 -19.37
N TRP A 60 -5.68 6.59 -19.33
CA TRP A 60 -6.99 7.15 -19.62
C TRP A 60 -6.93 8.04 -20.87
N GLN A 61 -8.04 8.12 -21.60
CA GLN A 61 -8.17 8.97 -22.79
C GLN A 61 -9.00 10.21 -22.50
N ASP A 62 -10.12 10.04 -21.81
CA ASP A 62 -11.07 11.09 -21.49
C ASP A 62 -11.20 11.29 -19.97
N VAL A 63 -11.26 12.55 -19.54
CA VAL A 63 -11.60 12.92 -18.16
C VAL A 63 -12.93 13.66 -18.18
N ARG A 64 -13.96 13.08 -17.56
CA ARG A 64 -15.31 13.64 -17.55
C ARG A 64 -15.79 13.95 -16.15
N LEU A 65 -16.47 15.08 -16.01
CA LEU A 65 -17.23 15.40 -14.81
C LEU A 65 -18.67 14.92 -14.99
N LYS A 66 -19.22 14.21 -14.00
CA LYS A 66 -20.62 13.79 -13.98
C LYS A 66 -21.27 14.17 -12.67
N LEU A 67 -22.54 14.56 -12.73
CA LEU A 67 -23.36 14.75 -11.55
C LEU A 67 -24.04 13.42 -11.22
N VAL A 68 -23.74 12.87 -10.04
CA VAL A 68 -24.26 11.60 -9.55
C VAL A 68 -24.73 11.83 -8.12
N ASP A 69 -25.98 11.51 -7.81
CA ASP A 69 -26.58 11.66 -6.47
C ASP A 69 -26.44 13.08 -5.90
N GLY A 70 -26.55 14.11 -6.74
CA GLY A 70 -26.39 15.50 -6.33
C GLY A 70 -24.96 15.89 -5.92
N ARG A 71 -23.96 15.11 -6.36
CA ARG A 71 -22.52 15.38 -6.15
C ARG A 71 -21.77 15.25 -7.46
N TYR A 72 -20.75 16.08 -7.67
CA TYR A 72 -19.86 15.94 -8.80
C TYR A 72 -18.87 14.79 -8.55
N GLN A 73 -18.72 13.93 -9.56
CA GLN A 73 -17.75 12.85 -9.59
C GLN A 73 -16.91 12.95 -10.86
N ILE A 74 -15.62 12.62 -10.73
CA ILE A 74 -14.67 12.63 -11.84
C ILE A 74 -14.50 11.21 -12.35
N PHE A 75 -14.64 11.04 -13.65
CA PHE A 75 -14.48 9.77 -14.35
C PHE A 75 -13.26 9.82 -15.25
N LEU A 76 -12.36 8.87 -15.08
CA LEU A 76 -11.30 8.53 -16.02
C LEU A 76 -11.85 7.45 -16.95
N ASP A 77 -12.12 7.80 -18.20
CA ASP A 77 -12.90 7.02 -19.17
C ASP A 77 -14.25 6.56 -18.60
N ALA A 78 -14.34 5.29 -18.21
CA ALA A 78 -15.53 4.66 -17.62
C ALA A 78 -15.45 4.53 -16.09
N ARG A 79 -14.28 4.77 -15.47
CA ARG A 79 -14.02 4.49 -14.06
C ARG A 79 -14.10 5.75 -13.22
N PRO A 80 -14.84 5.74 -12.09
CA PRO A 80 -14.83 6.85 -11.16
C PRO A 80 -13.49 6.92 -10.42
N LEU A 81 -13.01 8.13 -10.18
CA LEU A 81 -11.81 8.38 -9.39
C LEU A 81 -12.06 8.02 -7.92
N ARG A 82 -11.10 7.33 -7.30
CA ARG A 82 -11.20 6.84 -5.92
C ARG A 82 -10.02 7.32 -5.08
N THR A 83 -10.29 7.54 -3.81
CA THR A 83 -9.29 7.79 -2.78
C THR A 83 -8.51 6.51 -2.45
N SER A 84 -7.33 6.65 -1.83
CA SER A 84 -6.52 5.53 -1.31
C SER A 84 -7.32 4.59 -0.41
N SER A 85 -8.26 5.12 0.39
CA SER A 85 -9.18 4.35 1.24
C SER A 85 -10.35 3.71 0.48
N LYS A 86 -10.31 3.72 -0.86
CA LYS A 86 -11.30 3.14 -1.79
C LYS A 86 -12.67 3.83 -1.81
N HIS A 87 -12.83 4.98 -1.15
CA HIS A 87 -14.01 5.83 -1.28
C HIS A 87 -14.04 6.53 -2.64
N THR A 88 -15.24 6.77 -3.18
CA THR A 88 -15.41 7.53 -4.42
C THR A 88 -15.17 9.02 -4.16
N LEU A 89 -14.38 9.68 -5.01
CA LEU A 89 -14.10 11.10 -4.89
C LEU A 89 -15.35 11.91 -5.29
N SER A 90 -16.12 12.33 -4.29
CA SER A 90 -17.38 13.07 -4.48
C SER A 90 -17.24 14.51 -3.99
N ILE A 91 -17.72 15.46 -4.79
CA ILE A 91 -17.60 16.89 -4.53
C ILE A 91 -19.01 17.47 -4.44
N PRO A 92 -19.32 18.30 -3.43
CA PRO A 92 -20.65 18.87 -3.31
C PRO A 92 -20.96 19.85 -4.46
N VAL A 93 -22.22 19.90 -4.87
CA VAL A 93 -22.70 20.76 -5.98
C VAL A 93 -22.45 22.25 -5.79
N ASN A 94 -22.31 22.70 -4.54
CA ASN A 94 -22.01 24.09 -4.22
C ASN A 94 -20.57 24.52 -4.58
N LYS A 95 -19.69 23.59 -4.96
CA LYS A 95 -18.30 23.87 -5.34
C LYS A 95 -17.98 23.39 -6.76
N PRO A 96 -18.63 23.94 -7.81
CA PRO A 96 -18.38 23.51 -9.18
C PRO A 96 -16.97 23.85 -9.66
N LEU A 97 -16.41 24.99 -9.22
CA LEU A 97 -15.03 25.39 -9.59
C LEU A 97 -13.99 24.38 -9.12
N LEU A 98 -14.17 23.80 -7.92
CA LEU A 98 -13.29 22.75 -7.42
C LEU A 98 -13.36 21.50 -8.30
N ALA A 99 -14.55 21.13 -8.76
CA ALA A 99 -14.77 20.00 -9.63
C ALA A 99 -14.08 20.18 -11.00
N TYR A 100 -14.16 21.37 -11.58
CA TYR A 100 -13.44 21.70 -12.81
C TYR A 100 -11.92 21.78 -12.60
N ALA A 101 -11.46 22.36 -11.49
CA ALA A 101 -10.03 22.42 -11.18
C ALA A 101 -9.41 21.03 -11.05
N LEU A 102 -10.12 20.10 -10.40
CA LEU A 102 -9.71 18.70 -10.34
C LEU A 102 -9.74 18.05 -11.72
N GLN A 103 -10.77 18.27 -12.54
CA GLN A 103 -10.79 17.76 -13.91
C GLN A 103 -9.55 18.23 -14.70
N LEU A 104 -9.19 19.51 -14.61
CA LEU A 104 -8.02 20.07 -15.29
C LEU A 104 -6.71 19.44 -14.81
N GLU A 105 -6.57 19.19 -13.51
CA GLU A 105 -5.41 18.50 -12.94
C GLU A 105 -5.13 17.18 -13.67
N TRP A 106 -6.17 16.39 -13.95
CA TRP A 106 -6.09 15.11 -14.66
C TRP A 106 -6.00 15.23 -16.19
N VAL A 107 -6.55 16.29 -16.79
CA VAL A 107 -6.46 16.55 -18.24
C VAL A 107 -5.06 16.99 -18.66
N LEU A 108 -4.37 17.75 -17.81
CA LEU A 108 -3.05 18.32 -18.12
C LEU A 108 -1.90 17.30 -18.06
N MET A 109 -2.12 16.13 -17.48
CA MET A 109 -1.09 15.09 -17.38
C MET A 109 -0.77 14.49 -18.74
N ARG A 110 0.53 14.30 -19.00
CA ARG A 110 1.05 13.70 -20.23
C ARG A 110 1.31 12.22 -20.07
N THR A 111 1.69 11.82 -18.87
CA THR A 111 2.15 10.47 -18.55
C THR A 111 1.40 9.91 -17.35
N SER A 112 1.05 8.63 -17.39
CA SER A 112 0.42 7.94 -16.25
C SER A 112 1.24 7.99 -14.95
N LYS A 113 2.58 8.05 -15.04
CA LYS A 113 3.46 8.18 -13.87
C LYS A 113 3.35 9.53 -13.15
N GLU A 114 2.84 10.57 -13.80
CA GLU A 114 2.62 11.87 -13.16
C GLU A 114 1.51 11.79 -12.12
N ALA A 115 0.46 11.00 -12.38
CA ALA A 115 -0.60 10.73 -11.39
C ALA A 115 -0.10 10.07 -10.11
N LEU A 116 1.06 9.39 -10.14
CA LEU A 116 1.66 8.77 -8.96
C LEU A 116 2.46 9.76 -8.12
N LYS A 117 2.74 10.96 -8.63
CA LYS A 117 3.55 11.98 -7.98
C LYS A 117 2.64 12.95 -7.22
N PRO A 118 2.78 13.10 -5.89
CA PRO A 118 1.88 13.96 -5.11
C PRO A 118 1.82 15.42 -5.57
N HIS A 119 2.92 15.96 -6.10
CA HIS A 119 3.01 17.35 -6.57
C HIS A 119 2.33 17.61 -7.92
N PHE A 120 1.96 16.57 -8.67
CA PHE A 120 1.16 16.69 -9.89
C PHE A 120 -0.34 16.62 -9.61
N ILE A 121 -0.73 16.14 -8.41
CA ILE A 121 -2.12 16.00 -8.00
C ILE A 121 -2.46 16.67 -6.66
N PRO A 122 -2.09 17.95 -6.45
CA PRO A 122 -2.26 18.61 -5.16
C PRO A 122 -3.74 18.73 -4.73
N LEU A 123 -4.65 19.08 -5.64
CA LEU A 123 -6.06 19.24 -5.30
C LEU A 123 -6.71 17.89 -5.05
N THR A 124 -6.39 16.88 -5.88
CA THR A 124 -6.92 15.53 -5.67
C THR A 124 -6.48 14.97 -4.32
N SER A 125 -5.21 15.16 -3.97
CA SER A 125 -4.65 14.73 -2.68
C SER A 125 -5.37 15.38 -1.49
N LEU A 126 -5.62 16.70 -1.55
CA LEU A 126 -6.34 17.42 -0.49
C LEU A 126 -7.80 16.96 -0.35
N VAL A 127 -8.51 16.82 -1.47
CA VAL A 127 -9.92 16.40 -1.45
C VAL A 127 -10.05 14.95 -1.00
N ALA A 128 -9.15 14.08 -1.46
CA ALA A 128 -9.06 12.69 -1.00
C ALA A 128 -8.91 12.64 0.53
N ARG A 129 -7.96 13.41 1.09
CA ARG A 129 -7.74 13.45 2.54
C ARG A 129 -8.95 14.00 3.31
N ALA A 130 -9.62 15.02 2.79
CA ALA A 130 -10.83 15.58 3.42
C ALA A 130 -11.95 14.52 3.49
N ILE A 131 -12.14 13.76 2.41
CA ILE A 131 -13.13 12.67 2.38
C ILE A 131 -12.76 11.59 3.40
N ASP A 132 -11.50 11.17 3.44
CA ASP A 132 -11.04 10.15 4.39
C ASP A 132 -11.31 10.56 5.85
N LEU A 133 -11.03 11.82 6.19
CA LEU A 133 -11.31 12.36 7.52
C LEU A 133 -12.81 12.42 7.82
N GLU A 134 -13.65 12.85 6.88
CA GLU A 134 -15.11 12.85 7.07
C GLU A 134 -15.64 11.43 7.34
N GLN A 135 -15.12 10.41 6.65
CA GLN A 135 -15.51 9.01 6.88
C GLN A 135 -15.02 8.49 8.24
N GLU A 136 -13.80 8.82 8.64
CA GLU A 136 -13.24 8.46 9.94
C GLU A 136 -14.08 9.07 11.09
N GLN A 137 -14.41 10.36 11.00
CA GLN A 137 -15.25 11.04 11.99
C GLN A 137 -16.69 10.49 12.06
N ALA A 138 -17.26 10.10 10.91
CA ALA A 138 -18.56 9.45 10.88
C ALA A 138 -18.55 8.09 11.59
N SER A 139 -17.44 7.34 11.51
CA SER A 139 -17.29 6.05 12.21
C SER A 139 -17.14 6.20 13.72
N GLU A 140 -16.37 7.18 14.20
CA GLU A 140 -16.14 7.42 15.64
C GLU A 140 -17.41 7.86 16.38
N THR A 141 -18.25 8.68 15.74
CA THR A 141 -19.49 9.20 16.34
C THR A 141 -20.51 8.09 16.62
N GLY A 142 -20.48 6.99 15.86
CA GLY A 142 -21.38 5.84 16.07
C GLY A 142 -21.02 4.98 17.28
N GLU A 143 -19.73 4.85 17.63
CA GLU A 143 -19.28 4.00 18.75
C GLU A 143 -19.33 4.73 20.10
N GLY A 144 -19.15 6.06 20.12
CA GLY A 144 -19.17 6.88 21.33
C GLY A 144 -20.56 7.06 21.98
N SER A 145 -21.64 6.75 21.25
CA SER A 145 -23.01 6.80 21.79
C SER A 145 -23.40 5.55 22.56
N SER A 146 -22.72 4.40 22.35
CA SER A 146 -23.10 3.12 22.99
C SER A 146 -22.41 2.85 24.33
N ARG A 147 -21.38 3.64 24.70
CA ARG A 147 -20.60 3.44 25.95
C ARG A 147 -20.94 4.44 27.08
N ARG A 148 -21.94 5.30 26.88
CA ARG A 148 -22.47 6.24 27.88
C ARG A 148 -23.94 5.97 28.17
N GLY A 149 -24.21 4.75 28.63
CA GLY A 149 -25.49 4.31 29.18
C GLY A 149 -25.23 3.57 30.49
#